data_AF-A0A505H3V0-F1
#
_entry.id   AF-A0A505H3V0-F1
#
_cell.length_a   1.000
_cell.length_b   1.000
_cell.length_c   1.000
_cell.angle_alpha   90.00
_cell.angle_beta   90.00
_cell.angle_gamma   90.00
#
_symmetry.space_group_name_H-M   'P 1'
#
loop_
_entity.id
_entity.type
_entity.pdbx_description
1 polymer ?
#
loop_
_entity_poly.entity_id
_entity_poly.type
_entity_poly.pdbx_seq_one_letter_code
_entity_poly.pdbx_strand_id
1 'polypeptide(L)'
;MDFSHHDDQALEALRSEVVAEQNRRWTLAQAGATLDSLTRSVLTANGVTEGDEWVRPADATTSYPKGWRVTLDGKTWTSTRSGNTLKPGGAGWTEEKP
;
A
#
# COMPACT_ATOMS: atom_id res chain seq x y z
N MET A 1 27.93 -17.10 -15.49
CA MET A 1 28.69 -15.86 -15.68
C MET A 1 30.14 -16.20 -15.49
N ASP A 2 30.98 -15.77 -16.42
CA ASP A 2 32.44 -15.89 -16.31
C ASP A 2 32.97 -14.55 -15.79
N PHE A 3 33.76 -14.62 -14.71
CA PHE A 3 34.33 -13.45 -14.04
C PHE A 3 35.85 -13.40 -14.11
N SER A 4 36.47 -14.36 -14.81
CA SER A 4 37.93 -14.54 -14.86
C SER A 4 38.71 -13.36 -15.46
N HIS A 5 38.00 -12.43 -16.13
CA HIS A 5 38.57 -11.23 -16.74
C HIS A 5 38.34 -9.94 -15.93
N HIS A 6 37.72 -10.01 -14.76
CA HIS A 6 37.53 -8.85 -13.88
C HIS A 6 38.58 -8.84 -12.77
N ASP A 7 39.14 -7.67 -12.50
CA ASP A 7 39.90 -7.45 -11.27
C ASP A 7 38.96 -7.27 -10.06
N ASP A 8 39.52 -7.31 -8.86
CA ASP A 8 38.75 -7.22 -7.62
C ASP A 8 37.97 -5.90 -7.50
N GLN A 9 38.50 -4.81 -8.05
CA GLN A 9 37.84 -3.52 -8.04
C GLN A 9 36.58 -3.52 -8.92
N ALA A 10 36.67 -4.09 -10.12
CA ALA A 10 35.54 -4.24 -11.03
C ALA A 10 34.48 -5.17 -10.46
N LEU A 11 34.88 -6.25 -9.78
CA LEU A 11 33.94 -7.17 -9.11
C LEU A 11 33.22 -6.49 -7.95
N GLU A 12 33.90 -5.68 -7.14
CA GLU A 12 33.25 -4.95 -6.05
C GLU A 12 32.30 -3.87 -6.57
N ALA A 13 32.67 -3.16 -7.64
CA ALA A 13 31.77 -2.21 -8.29
C ALA A 13 30.49 -2.88 -8.80
N LEU A 14 30.63 -4.01 -9.51
CA LEU A 14 29.49 -4.78 -9.99
C LEU A 14 28.61 -5.28 -8.83
N ARG A 15 29.23 -5.79 -7.75
CA ARG A 15 28.51 -6.23 -6.55
C ARG A 15 27.69 -5.07 -5.96
N SER A 16 28.29 -3.88 -5.82
CA SER A 16 27.62 -2.69 -5.28
C SER A 16 26.42 -2.28 -6.14
N GLU A 17 26.56 -2.28 -7.47
CA GLU A 17 25.46 -1.97 -8.40
C GLU A 17 24.31 -2.99 -8.30
N VAL A 18 24.64 -4.28 -8.23
CA VAL A 18 23.64 -5.34 -8.07
C VAL A 18 22.86 -5.16 -6.77
N VAL A 19 23.54 -4.86 -5.66
CA VAL A 19 22.88 -4.59 -4.37
C VAL A 19 21.99 -3.36 -4.45
N ALA A 20 22.45 -2.27 -5.09
CA ALA A 20 21.65 -1.07 -5.28
C ALA A 20 20.36 -1.36 -6.07
N GLU A 21 20.45 -2.14 -7.15
CA GLU A 21 19.29 -2.54 -7.95
C GLU A 21 18.33 -3.47 -7.18
N GLN A 22 18.85 -4.41 -6.39
CA GLN A 22 18.04 -5.27 -5.52
C GLN A 22 17.25 -4.43 -4.50
N ASN A 23 17.91 -3.46 -3.87
CA ASN A 23 17.28 -2.54 -2.91
C ASN A 23 16.19 -1.68 -3.55
N ARG A 24 16.44 -1.16 -4.77
CA ARG A 24 15.45 -0.40 -5.53
C ARG A 24 14.22 -1.25 -5.84
N ARG A 25 14.41 -2.48 -6.33
CA ARG A 25 13.30 -3.41 -6.63
C ARG A 25 12.51 -3.77 -5.40
N TRP A 26 13.20 -4.06 -4.29
CA TRP A 26 12.55 -4.34 -3.01
C TRP A 26 11.71 -3.16 -2.54
N THR A 27 12.26 -1.94 -2.60
CA THR A 27 11.55 -0.71 -2.24
C THR A 27 10.29 -0.53 -3.09
N LEU A 28 10.40 -0.69 -4.40
CA LEU A 28 9.25 -0.57 -5.31
C LEU A 28 8.21 -1.65 -5.08
N ALA A 29 8.64 -2.89 -4.80
CA ALA A 29 7.74 -3.99 -4.50
C ALA A 29 6.94 -3.75 -3.21
N GLN A 30 7.52 -3.06 -2.22
CA GLN A 30 6.88 -2.79 -0.93
C GLN A 30 6.12 -1.47 -0.86
N ALA A 31 6.43 -0.50 -1.72
CA ALA A 31 5.92 0.87 -1.62
C ALA A 31 4.40 0.96 -1.41
N GLY A 32 3.61 0.17 -2.14
CA GLY A 32 2.15 0.15 -1.99
C GLY A 32 1.68 -0.31 -0.61
N ALA A 33 2.24 -1.42 -0.11
CA ALA A 33 1.90 -1.95 1.22
C ALA A 33 2.36 -0.99 2.34
N THR A 34 3.53 -0.37 2.18
CA THR A 34 4.03 0.66 3.11
C THR A 34 3.09 1.86 3.16
N LEU A 35 2.60 2.33 2.01
CA LEU A 35 1.62 3.41 1.96
C LEU A 35 0.30 3.02 2.64
N ASP A 36 -0.24 1.83 2.37
CA ASP A 36 -1.47 1.35 3.02
C ASP A 36 -1.32 1.26 4.55
N SER A 37 -0.17 0.79 5.04
CA SER A 37 0.13 0.72 6.48
C SER A 37 0.23 2.11 7.12
N LEU A 38 0.84 3.07 6.42
CA LEU A 38 0.96 4.45 6.90
C LEU A 38 -0.42 5.12 6.98
N THR A 39 -1.22 5.01 5.92
CA THR A 39 -2.58 5.55 5.89
C THR A 39 -3.44 4.97 7.00
N ARG A 40 -3.36 3.66 7.25
CA ARG A 40 -4.03 2.99 8.39
C ARG A 40 -3.64 3.61 9.74
N SER A 41 -2.35 3.90 9.93
CA SER A 41 -1.85 4.51 11.16
C SER A 41 -2.37 5.94 11.33
N VAL A 42 -2.40 6.73 10.26
CA VAL A 42 -2.93 8.11 10.27
C VAL A 42 -4.42 8.13 10.56
N LEU A 43 -5.22 7.29 9.89
CA LEU A 43 -6.67 7.18 10.16
C LEU A 43 -6.95 6.82 11.62
N THR A 44 -6.23 5.82 12.14
CA THR A 44 -6.36 5.40 13.55
C THR A 44 -6.00 6.53 14.51
N ALA A 45 -4.91 7.26 14.24
CA ALA A 45 -4.51 8.42 15.04
C ALA A 45 -5.55 9.55 15.01
N ASN A 46 -6.29 9.68 13.91
CA ASN A 46 -7.41 10.62 13.75
C ASN A 46 -8.74 10.10 14.32
N GLY A 47 -8.74 8.93 14.99
CA GLY A 47 -9.91 8.35 15.62
C GLY A 47 -10.84 7.58 14.68
N VAL A 48 -10.41 7.29 13.44
CA VAL A 48 -11.16 6.45 12.49
C VAL A 48 -10.75 5.00 12.68
N THR A 49 -11.72 4.14 12.96
CA THR A 49 -11.52 2.71 13.21
C THR A 49 -12.06 1.87 12.06
N GLU A 50 -11.50 0.69 11.84
CA GLU A 50 -12.09 -0.26 10.89
C GLU A 50 -13.47 -0.72 11.33
N GLY A 51 -14.42 -0.72 10.40
CA GLY A 51 -15.82 -1.08 10.65
C GLY A 51 -16.71 0.12 10.97
N ASP A 52 -16.14 1.30 11.18
CA ASP A 52 -16.92 2.54 11.32
C ASP A 52 -17.78 2.82 10.08
N GLU A 53 -18.83 3.61 10.27
CA GLU A 53 -19.64 4.09 9.16
C GLU A 53 -18.78 4.87 8.16
N TRP A 54 -18.99 4.63 6.87
CA TRP A 54 -18.24 5.30 5.81
C TRP A 54 -18.49 6.81 5.88
N VAL A 55 -17.40 7.56 5.94
CA VAL A 55 -17.40 9.01 5.85
C VAL A 55 -16.69 9.41 4.56
N ARG A 56 -17.26 10.36 3.82
CA ARG A 56 -16.63 10.86 2.59
C ARG A 56 -15.25 11.45 2.92
N PRO A 57 -14.16 10.94 2.33
CA PRO A 57 -12.84 11.55 2.52
C PRO A 57 -12.81 12.98 2.01
N ALA A 58 -12.18 13.88 2.78
CA ALA A 58 -11.97 15.26 2.41
C ALA A 58 -10.85 15.39 1.37
N ASP A 59 -9.79 14.61 1.55
CA ASP A 59 -8.60 14.54 0.69
C ASP A 59 -7.89 13.17 0.82
N ALA A 60 -6.71 13.07 0.22
CA ALA A 60 -5.88 11.87 0.23
C ALA A 60 -5.47 11.39 1.63
N THR A 61 -5.30 12.29 2.61
CA THR A 61 -4.88 11.95 3.98
C THR A 61 -6.00 11.27 4.78
N THR A 62 -7.24 11.53 4.39
CA THR A 62 -8.46 10.90 4.96
C THR A 62 -9.00 9.75 4.11
N SER A 63 -8.28 9.37 3.06
CA SER A 63 -8.71 8.29 2.15
C SER A 63 -8.46 6.91 2.75
N TYR A 64 -9.25 5.92 2.32
CA TYR A 64 -9.18 4.56 2.88
C TYR A 64 -8.08 3.72 2.20
N PRO A 65 -7.22 3.00 2.96
CA PRO A 65 -6.23 2.11 2.37
C PRO A 65 -6.86 0.82 1.84
N LYS A 66 -6.13 0.08 1.00
CA LYS A 66 -6.60 -1.22 0.52
C LYS A 66 -6.84 -2.17 1.69
N GLY A 67 -7.93 -2.93 1.63
CA GLY A 67 -8.34 -3.86 2.68
C GLY A 67 -9.04 -3.22 3.88
N TRP A 68 -9.15 -1.88 3.95
CA TRP A 68 -9.89 -1.22 5.02
C TRP A 68 -11.38 -1.52 4.92
N ARG A 69 -12.02 -1.75 6.08
CA ARG A 69 -13.45 -2.05 6.20
C ARG A 69 -14.23 -0.86 6.72
N VAL A 70 -15.39 -0.62 6.13
CA VAL A 70 -16.37 0.39 6.57
C VAL A 70 -17.77 -0.21 6.51
N THR A 71 -18.71 0.41 7.21
CA THR A 71 -20.14 0.11 7.07
C THR A 71 -20.86 1.19 6.29
N LEU A 72 -21.82 0.81 5.45
CA LEU A 72 -22.72 1.76 4.77
C LEU A 72 -24.01 1.04 4.41
N ASP A 73 -25.15 1.67 4.70
CA ASP A 73 -26.50 1.14 4.41
C ASP A 73 -26.72 -0.27 4.99
N GLY A 74 -26.22 -0.51 6.20
CA GLY A 74 -26.35 -1.79 6.92
C GLY A 74 -25.47 -2.93 6.38
N LYS A 75 -24.54 -2.64 5.47
CA LYS A 75 -23.61 -3.60 4.87
C LYS A 75 -22.17 -3.27 5.20
N THR A 76 -21.31 -4.29 5.22
CA THR A 76 -19.86 -4.12 5.35
C THR A 76 -19.19 -4.11 3.98
N TRP A 77 -18.25 -3.19 3.79
CA TRP A 77 -17.54 -2.99 2.54
C TRP A 77 -16.04 -2.97 2.77
N THR A 78 -15.31 -3.68 1.90
CA THR A 78 -13.85 -3.73 1.93
C THR A 78 -13.27 -2.97 0.75
N SER A 79 -12.36 -2.04 1.02
CA SER A 79 -11.72 -1.27 -0.04
C SER A 79 -10.77 -2.15 -0.85
N THR A 80 -10.86 -2.07 -2.17
CA THR A 80 -10.05 -2.89 -3.10
C THR A 80 -8.83 -2.17 -3.65
N ARG A 81 -8.65 -0.88 -3.31
CA ARG A 81 -7.58 -0.03 -3.81
C ARG A 81 -7.01 0.87 -2.71
N SER A 82 -5.73 1.20 -2.82
CA SER A 82 -5.08 2.18 -1.95
C SER A 82 -5.63 3.58 -2.23
N GLY A 83 -5.76 4.40 -1.19
CA GLY A 83 -6.18 5.79 -1.29
C GLY A 83 -7.62 5.97 -1.81
N ASN A 84 -8.53 5.10 -1.39
CA ASN A 84 -9.89 5.08 -1.89
C ASN A 84 -10.74 6.22 -1.31
N THR A 85 -11.23 7.10 -2.19
CA THR A 85 -12.12 8.23 -1.86
C THR A 85 -13.55 8.03 -2.37
N LEU A 86 -13.80 6.93 -3.08
CA LEU A 86 -15.09 6.64 -3.69
C LEU A 86 -16.09 6.14 -2.63
N LYS A 87 -17.38 6.35 -2.89
CA LYS A 87 -18.46 5.83 -2.05
C LYS A 87 -18.59 4.30 -2.21
N PRO A 88 -18.79 3.53 -1.13
CA PRO A 88 -19.15 2.10 -1.20
C PRO A 88 -20.40 1.85 -2.06
N GLY A 89 -20.49 0.65 -2.63
CA GLY A 89 -21.47 0.31 -3.68
C GLY A 89 -21.03 0.64 -5.11
N GLY A 90 -19.86 1.27 -5.28
CA GLY A 90 -19.26 1.54 -6.59
C GLY A 90 -17.90 0.85 -6.79
N ALA A 91 -17.15 1.34 -7.77
CA ALA A 91 -15.78 0.91 -8.00
C ALA A 91 -14.89 1.18 -6.76
N GLY A 92 -13.91 0.30 -6.51
CA GLY A 92 -13.00 0.43 -5.38
C GLY A 92 -13.49 -0.21 -4.07
N TRP A 93 -14.67 -0.85 -4.08
CA TRP A 93 -15.23 -1.55 -2.93
C TRP A 93 -15.73 -2.94 -3.30
N THR A 94 -15.72 -3.85 -2.35
CA THR A 94 -16.39 -5.16 -2.42
C THR A 94 -17.26 -5.32 -1.20
N GLU A 95 -18.54 -5.62 -1.41
CA GLU A 95 -19.48 -5.97 -0.34
C GLU A 95 -19.04 -7.28 0.31
N GLU A 96 -18.88 -7.30 1.62
CA GLU A 96 -18.71 -8.55 2.36
C GLU A 96 -20.07 -9.24 2.44
N LYS A 97 -20.15 -10.45 1.86
CA LYS A 97 -21.35 -11.28 2.01
C LYS A 97 -21.35 -11.90 3.42
N PRO A 98 -22.53 -12.09 4.03
CA PRO A 98 -22.67 -12.81 5.30
C PRO A 98 -22.07 -14.22 5.26
#